data_AF-A0A485AK76-F1
#
_entry.id   AF-A0A485AK76-F1
#
_cell.length_a   1.000
_cell.length_b   1.000
_cell.length_c   1.000
_cell.angle_alpha   90.00
_cell.angle_beta   90.00
_cell.angle_gamma   90.00
#
_symmetry.space_group_name_H-M   'P 1'
#
loop_
_entity.id
_entity.type
_entity.pdbx_description
1 polymer ?
#
loop_
_entity_poly.entity_id
_entity_poly.type
_entity_poly.pdbx_seq_one_letter_code
_entity_poly.pdbx_strand_id
1 'polypeptide(L)'
;MTLELADTVAGVVPERDNKWWLSRSQSLDCPAIANGYFNSGVLLLNIPAWASEHVSGKAMSLLSDKNVTRKLSFMDQDILNIILSGKVTFIDGKYNTQFSLNYELKETFIKPYPCRYGTDSLRRANQNPGTTGPATRARRLF
;
A
#
# COMPACT_ATOMS: atom_id res chain seq x y z
N MET A 1 4.59 22.59 2.05
CA MET A 1 4.88 21.84 0.81
C MET A 1 3.58 21.16 0.41
N THR A 2 3.00 21.56 -0.71
CA THR A 2 1.76 20.99 -1.26
C THR A 2 2.15 19.98 -2.35
N LEU A 3 1.53 18.81 -2.34
CA LEU A 3 1.73 17.80 -3.39
C LEU A 3 0.70 18.06 -4.48
N GLU A 4 1.16 18.47 -5.66
CA GLU A 4 0.34 18.64 -6.86
C GLU A 4 0.47 17.39 -7.74
N LEU A 5 -0.66 16.78 -8.12
CA LEU A 5 -0.67 15.60 -8.99
C LEU A 5 -0.51 15.94 -10.48
N ALA A 6 -0.42 17.23 -10.83
CA ALA A 6 -0.43 17.70 -12.22
C ALA A 6 -1.50 16.97 -13.05
N ASP A 7 -1.20 16.65 -14.32
CA ASP A 7 -2.08 15.90 -15.22
C ASP A 7 -1.99 14.37 -15.04
N THR A 8 -1.38 13.89 -13.94
CA THR A 8 -1.26 12.45 -13.68
C THR A 8 -2.53 11.89 -13.03
N VAL A 9 -2.76 10.60 -13.23
CA VAL A 9 -3.96 9.90 -12.77
C VAL A 9 -3.91 9.61 -11.27
N ALA A 10 -2.71 9.33 -10.75
CA ALA A 10 -2.52 9.03 -9.34
C ALA A 10 -1.12 9.38 -8.83
N GLY A 11 -1.05 9.78 -7.56
CA GLY A 11 0.15 9.78 -6.74
C GLY A 11 0.33 8.42 -6.10
N VAL A 12 1.48 7.79 -6.31
CA VAL A 12 1.72 6.39 -5.95
C VAL A 12 3.07 6.21 -5.28
N VAL A 13 3.20 5.23 -4.38
CA VAL A 13 4.47 4.95 -3.70
C VAL A 13 5.23 3.85 -4.46
N PRO A 14 6.50 4.04 -4.83
CA PRO A 14 7.27 3.02 -5.53
C PRO A 14 7.42 1.74 -4.69
N GLU A 15 7.38 0.59 -5.34
CA GLU A 15 7.56 -0.71 -4.72
C GLU A 15 8.87 -1.34 -5.17
N ARG A 16 9.75 -1.73 -4.23
CA ARG A 16 11.05 -2.36 -4.52
C ARG A 16 11.95 -1.51 -5.45
N ASP A 17 12.80 -2.17 -6.24
CA ASP A 17 13.84 -1.55 -7.07
C ASP A 17 13.70 -1.85 -8.57
N ASN A 18 14.51 -1.15 -9.38
CA ASN A 18 14.49 -1.25 -10.84
C ASN A 18 14.76 -2.67 -11.37
N LYS A 19 15.57 -3.48 -10.66
CA LYS A 19 15.84 -4.87 -11.07
C LYS A 19 14.56 -5.70 -10.95
N TRP A 20 13.83 -5.50 -9.87
CA TRP A 20 12.54 -6.14 -9.67
C TRP A 20 11.49 -5.66 -10.70
N TRP A 21 11.47 -4.35 -11.03
CA TRP A 21 10.58 -3.80 -12.07
C TRP A 21 10.85 -4.44 -13.44
N LEU A 22 12.11 -4.59 -13.83
CA LEU A 22 12.49 -5.23 -15.08
C LEU A 22 11.97 -6.67 -15.14
N SER A 23 12.18 -7.46 -14.09
CA SER A 23 11.67 -8.83 -14.01
C SER A 23 10.14 -8.89 -14.07
N ARG A 24 9.45 -7.95 -13.40
CA ARG A 24 7.99 -7.88 -13.42
C ARG A 24 7.45 -7.49 -14.80
N SER A 25 8.11 -6.56 -15.48
CA SER A 25 7.76 -6.14 -16.85
C SER A 25 7.76 -7.31 -17.83
N GLN A 26 8.74 -8.22 -17.70
CA GLN A 26 8.83 -9.44 -18.48
C GLN A 26 7.73 -10.43 -18.11
N SER A 27 7.47 -10.64 -16.82
CA SER A 27 6.45 -11.58 -16.34
C SER A 27 5.03 -11.20 -16.77
N LEU A 28 4.77 -9.90 -16.90
CA LEU A 28 3.47 -9.35 -17.30
C LEU A 28 3.36 -9.06 -18.80
N ASP A 29 4.42 -9.28 -19.58
CA ASP A 29 4.53 -8.86 -20.99
C ASP A 29 4.19 -7.37 -21.20
N CYS A 30 4.63 -6.52 -20.28
CA CYS A 30 4.39 -5.07 -20.32
C CYS A 30 5.72 -4.32 -20.09
N PRO A 31 6.50 -4.03 -21.15
CA PRO A 31 7.83 -3.42 -21.03
C PRO A 31 7.83 -2.06 -20.31
N ALA A 32 6.74 -1.31 -20.40
CA ALA A 32 6.62 0.02 -19.78
C ALA A 32 6.73 -0.02 -18.25
N ILE A 33 6.41 -1.16 -17.61
CA ILE A 33 6.58 -1.38 -16.17
C ILE A 33 8.05 -1.29 -15.73
N ALA A 34 9.01 -1.55 -16.63
CA ALA A 34 10.43 -1.44 -16.29
C ALA A 34 10.84 -0.01 -15.87
N ASN A 35 10.04 1.00 -16.22
CA ASN A 35 10.27 2.40 -15.87
C ASN A 35 9.69 2.79 -14.50
N GLY A 36 8.96 1.90 -13.84
CA GLY A 36 8.29 2.20 -12.59
C GLY A 36 7.21 1.19 -12.25
N TYR A 37 7.25 0.68 -11.02
CA TYR A 37 6.18 -0.12 -10.45
C TYR A 37 5.88 0.36 -9.03
N PHE A 38 4.59 0.51 -8.70
CA PHE A 38 4.12 1.03 -7.43
C PHE A 38 3.32 0.03 -6.62
N ASN A 39 3.25 0.25 -5.31
CA ASN A 39 2.41 -0.50 -4.39
C ASN A 39 0.97 0.02 -4.43
N SER A 40 -0.04 -0.86 -4.50
CA SER A 40 -1.46 -0.45 -4.59
C SER A 40 -2.11 -0.14 -3.23
N GLY A 41 -1.41 -0.36 -2.11
CA GLY A 41 -1.95 -0.17 -0.77
C GLY A 41 -2.28 1.29 -0.41
N VAL A 42 -1.63 2.26 -1.06
CA VAL A 42 -1.95 3.69 -0.93
C VAL A 42 -1.89 4.35 -2.30
N LEU A 43 -3.00 4.97 -2.69
CA LEU A 43 -3.13 5.75 -3.92
C LEU A 43 -3.75 7.10 -3.61
N LEU A 44 -3.14 8.19 -4.07
CA LEU A 44 -3.75 9.51 -4.08
C LEU A 44 -4.34 9.75 -5.47
N LEU A 45 -5.66 9.73 -5.59
CA LEU A 45 -6.34 9.70 -6.90
C LEU A 45 -6.73 11.08 -7.41
N ASN A 46 -6.39 11.36 -8.67
CA ASN A 46 -7.02 12.42 -9.46
C ASN A 46 -8.29 11.85 -10.09
N ILE A 47 -9.44 12.04 -9.42
CA ILE A 47 -10.71 11.43 -9.83
C ILE A 47 -11.15 11.81 -11.25
N PRO A 48 -11.10 13.08 -11.69
CA PRO A 48 -11.36 13.44 -13.09
C PRO A 48 -10.47 12.69 -14.09
N ALA A 49 -9.15 12.65 -13.86
CA ALA A 49 -8.22 11.95 -14.75
C ALA A 49 -8.43 10.42 -14.74
N TRP A 50 -8.72 9.83 -13.58
CA TRP A 50 -9.07 8.43 -13.44
C TRP A 50 -10.32 8.06 -14.26
N ALA A 51 -11.33 8.92 -14.22
CA ALA A 51 -12.56 8.74 -14.98
C ALA A 51 -12.33 8.90 -16.49
N SER A 52 -11.59 9.95 -16.92
CA SER A 52 -11.28 10.17 -18.34
C SER A 52 -10.43 9.05 -18.94
N GLU A 53 -9.53 8.47 -18.15
CA GLU A 53 -8.73 7.31 -18.54
C GLU A 53 -9.49 5.97 -18.47
N HIS A 54 -10.74 5.99 -18.01
CA HIS A 54 -11.59 4.81 -17.88
C HIS A 54 -10.92 3.65 -17.13
N VAL A 55 -10.16 3.98 -16.07
CA VAL A 55 -9.27 3.03 -15.39
C VAL A 55 -10.04 1.85 -14.81
N SER A 56 -11.16 2.09 -14.13
CA SER A 56 -11.97 1.02 -13.53
C SER A 56 -12.52 0.04 -14.58
N GLY A 57 -12.97 0.55 -15.74
CA GLY A 57 -13.47 -0.30 -16.81
C GLY A 57 -12.36 -1.13 -17.47
N LYS A 58 -11.18 -0.53 -17.71
CA LYS A 58 -9.99 -1.24 -18.18
C LYS A 58 -9.57 -2.33 -17.19
N ALA A 59 -9.61 -2.05 -15.89
CA ALA A 59 -9.30 -3.03 -14.85
C ALA A 59 -10.27 -4.22 -14.88
N MET A 60 -11.58 -3.98 -14.97
CA MET A 60 -12.59 -5.03 -15.07
C MET A 60 -12.42 -5.88 -16.34
N SER A 61 -12.08 -5.25 -17.47
CA SER A 61 -11.78 -5.96 -18.72
C SER A 61 -10.56 -6.87 -18.58
N LEU A 62 -9.46 -6.37 -18.01
CA LEU A 62 -8.24 -7.17 -17.78
C LEU A 62 -8.46 -8.30 -16.77
N LEU A 63 -9.23 -8.07 -15.70
CA LEU A 63 -9.61 -9.11 -14.73
C LEU A 63 -10.49 -10.20 -15.34
N SER A 64 -11.22 -9.89 -16.40
CA SER A 64 -12.07 -10.86 -17.10
C SER A 64 -11.29 -11.69 -18.13
N ASP A 65 -10.08 -11.28 -18.51
CA ASP A 65 -9.23 -11.99 -19.47
C ASP A 65 -8.40 -13.07 -18.77
N LYS A 66 -8.67 -14.35 -19.11
CA LYS A 66 -7.93 -15.50 -18.61
C LYS A 66 -6.45 -15.48 -18.99
N ASN A 67 -6.06 -14.85 -20.10
CA ASN A 67 -4.67 -14.74 -20.51
C ASN A 67 -3.88 -13.76 -19.65
N VAL A 68 -4.53 -12.70 -19.21
CA VAL A 68 -3.95 -11.69 -18.33
C VAL A 68 -3.88 -12.21 -16.90
N THR A 69 -5.00 -12.68 -16.36
CA THR A 69 -5.12 -13.14 -14.96
C THR A 69 -4.14 -14.25 -14.59
N ARG A 70 -3.80 -15.14 -15.53
CA ARG A 70 -2.78 -16.21 -15.32
C ARG A 70 -1.37 -15.67 -15.06
N LYS A 71 -1.07 -14.44 -15.47
CA LYS A 71 0.25 -13.80 -15.29
C LYS A 71 0.31 -12.94 -14.02
N LEU A 72 -0.83 -12.60 -13.44
CA LEU A 72 -0.91 -11.74 -12.26
C LEU A 72 -0.42 -12.51 -11.04
N SER A 73 0.57 -11.93 -10.37
CA SER A 73 1.06 -12.40 -9.06
C SER A 73 0.50 -11.53 -7.94
N PHE A 74 0.16 -10.27 -8.26
CA PHE A 74 -0.40 -9.28 -7.36
C PHE A 74 -1.61 -8.64 -8.03
N MET A 75 -2.81 -9.20 -7.82
CA MET A 75 -4.05 -8.93 -8.57
C MET A 75 -4.24 -7.46 -9.03
N ASP A 76 -4.74 -6.61 -8.13
CA ASP A 76 -5.03 -5.20 -8.38
C ASP A 76 -3.75 -4.41 -8.69
N GLN A 77 -2.66 -4.69 -7.97
CA GLN A 77 -1.40 -3.98 -8.12
C GLN A 77 -0.81 -4.13 -9.53
N ASP A 78 -0.74 -5.35 -10.06
CA ASP A 78 -0.23 -5.62 -11.41
C ASP A 78 -1.14 -4.96 -12.46
N ILE A 79 -2.45 -5.05 -12.31
CA ILE A 79 -3.40 -4.42 -13.25
C ILE A 79 -3.27 -2.91 -13.27
N LEU A 80 -3.17 -2.29 -12.10
CA LEU A 80 -3.02 -0.84 -12.01
C LEU A 80 -1.68 -0.39 -12.59
N ASN A 81 -0.60 -1.15 -12.38
CA ASN A 81 0.70 -0.86 -13.00
C ASN A 81 0.69 -1.05 -14.52
N ILE A 82 -0.09 -2.00 -15.05
CA ILE A 82 -0.31 -2.15 -16.50
C ILE A 82 -1.06 -0.94 -17.07
N ILE A 83 -2.16 -0.53 -16.42
CA ILE A 83 -3.04 0.53 -16.95
C ILE A 83 -2.41 1.92 -16.82
N LEU A 84 -1.72 2.19 -15.70
CA LEU A 84 -1.25 3.51 -15.32
C LEU A 84 0.24 3.74 -15.59
N SER A 85 0.90 2.83 -16.31
CA SER A 85 2.31 3.00 -16.68
C SER A 85 2.51 4.34 -17.43
N GLY A 86 3.43 5.17 -16.93
CA GLY A 86 3.70 6.51 -17.46
C GLY A 86 2.63 7.57 -17.14
N LYS A 87 1.61 7.25 -16.33
CA LYS A 87 0.49 8.15 -15.99
C LYS A 87 0.38 8.44 -14.49
N VAL A 88 1.46 8.22 -13.74
CA VAL A 88 1.50 8.37 -12.28
C VAL A 88 2.63 9.30 -11.85
N THR A 89 2.45 9.92 -10.70
CA THR A 89 3.51 10.66 -9.99
C THR A 89 3.98 9.81 -8.80
N PHE A 90 5.28 9.51 -8.74
CA PHE A 90 5.84 8.81 -7.59
C PHE A 90 6.00 9.75 -6.39
N ILE A 91 5.45 9.35 -5.25
CA ILE A 91 5.47 10.12 -3.99
C ILE A 91 6.36 9.44 -2.95
N ASP A 92 6.66 10.17 -1.88
CA ASP A 92 7.56 9.75 -0.81
C ASP A 92 7.12 8.43 -0.13
N GLY A 93 8.08 7.52 0.07
CA GLY A 93 7.88 6.22 0.72
C GLY A 93 7.27 6.30 2.13
N LYS A 94 7.37 7.44 2.82
CA LYS A 94 6.74 7.64 4.14
C LYS A 94 5.22 7.45 4.13
N TYR A 95 4.58 7.64 2.97
CA TYR A 95 3.13 7.46 2.84
C TYR A 95 2.72 6.00 2.78
N ASN A 96 3.65 5.08 2.50
CA ASN A 96 3.40 3.63 2.51
C ASN A 96 4.62 2.89 3.08
N THR A 97 4.86 3.08 4.38
CA THR A 97 5.90 2.34 5.11
C THR A 97 5.38 0.97 5.49
N GLN A 98 5.93 -0.07 4.87
CA GLN A 98 5.57 -1.46 5.13
C GLN A 98 6.43 -2.03 6.26
N PHE A 99 5.79 -2.58 7.30
CA PHE A 99 6.48 -3.32 8.36
C PHE A 99 6.26 -4.81 8.16
N SER A 100 7.33 -5.59 8.23
CA SER A 100 7.17 -7.05 8.29
C SER A 100 6.72 -7.46 9.69
N LEU A 101 5.76 -8.37 9.78
CA LEU A 101 5.27 -8.89 11.07
C LEU A 101 6.42 -9.46 11.94
N ASN A 102 7.42 -10.06 11.30
CA ASN A 102 8.64 -10.58 11.94
C ASN A 102 9.48 -9.49 12.62
N TYR A 103 9.30 -8.23 12.24
CA TYR A 103 9.99 -7.08 12.81
C TYR A 103 9.27 -6.53 14.06
N GLU A 104 7.94 -6.59 14.09
CA GLU A 104 7.12 -6.14 15.23
C GLU A 104 7.17 -7.10 16.42
N LEU A 105 7.56 -8.35 16.20
CA LEU A 105 7.67 -9.38 17.22
C LEU A 105 9.04 -9.40 17.95
N LYS A 106 9.98 -8.52 17.58
CA LYS A 106 11.24 -8.37 18.32
C LYS A 106 11.02 -7.49 19.56
N GLU A 107 11.50 -7.95 20.71
CA GLU A 107 11.30 -7.25 22.01
C GLU A 107 11.88 -5.83 22.05
N THR A 108 12.85 -5.52 21.18
CA THR A 108 13.51 -4.20 21.09
C THR A 108 12.99 -3.39 19.90
N PHE A 109 11.68 -3.13 19.85
CA PHE A 109 11.10 -2.26 18.83
C PHE A 109 11.16 -0.78 19.23
N ILE A 110 11.99 0.00 18.53
CA ILE A 110 11.95 1.47 18.60
C ILE A 110 11.02 1.96 17.49
N LYS A 111 9.89 2.58 17.87
CA LYS A 111 8.95 3.18 16.92
C LYS A 111 9.66 4.26 16.10
N PRO A 112 9.65 4.20 14.75
CA PRO A 112 10.30 5.22 13.93
C PRO A 112 9.61 6.59 13.98
N TYR A 113 8.36 6.64 14.45
CA TYR A 113 7.62 7.89 14.66
C TYR A 113 7.01 7.94 16.07
N PRO A 114 7.17 9.04 16.82
CA PRO A 114 6.52 9.19 18.12
C PRO A 114 5.01 9.26 17.93
N CYS A 115 4.30 8.27 18.46
CA CYS A 115 2.84 8.26 18.50
C CYS A 115 2.38 9.36 19.47
N ARG A 116 1.78 10.45 18.94
CA ARG A 116 1.30 11.59 19.76
C ARG A 116 0.12 11.27 20.67
N TYR A 117 -0.55 10.13 20.46
CA TYR A 117 -1.60 9.63 21.34
C TYR A 117 -1.15 8.29 21.92
N GLY A 118 -0.86 8.24 23.22
CA GLY A 118 -0.73 6.96 23.91
C GLY A 118 0.44 6.84 24.89
N THR A 119 0.43 7.65 25.95
CA THR A 119 1.10 7.29 27.21
C THR A 119 0.23 7.51 28.45
N ASP A 120 -0.83 8.31 28.37
CA ASP A 120 -1.61 8.68 29.57
C ASP A 120 -2.77 7.72 29.93
N SER A 121 -3.30 6.96 28.98
CA SER A 121 -4.45 6.07 29.23
C SER A 121 -4.08 4.71 29.83
N LEU A 122 -2.85 4.21 29.62
CA LEU A 122 -2.39 2.93 30.18
C LEU A 122 -1.85 3.06 31.61
N ARG A 123 -1.40 4.26 32.02
CA ARG A 123 -0.82 4.48 33.37
C ARG A 123 -1.88 4.50 34.48
N ARG A 124 -3.13 4.85 34.17
CA ARG A 124 -4.24 4.88 35.14
C ARG A 124 -4.81 3.50 35.48
N ALA A 125 -4.65 2.50 34.60
CA ALA A 125 -5.19 1.16 34.84
C ALA A 125 -4.35 0.33 35.84
N ASN A 126 -3.07 0.67 36.05
CA ASN A 126 -2.16 -0.06 36.93
C ASN A 126 -2.00 0.53 38.34
N GLN A 127 -2.78 1.55 38.71
CA GLN A 127 -2.69 2.17 40.05
C GLN A 127 -3.80 1.75 41.02
N ASN A 128 -4.79 0.96 40.60
CA ASN A 128 -5.85 0.46 41.49
C ASN A 128 -5.96 -1.08 41.42
N PRO A 129 -5.22 -1.83 42.25
CA PRO A 129 -5.41 -3.27 42.42
C PRO A 129 -6.58 -3.50 43.37
N GLY A 130 -7.81 -3.43 42.85
CA GLY A 130 -9.00 -3.59 43.68
C GLY A 130 -10.22 -3.98 42.88
N THR A 131 -10.69 -5.20 43.12
CA THR A 131 -11.93 -5.86 42.68
C THR A 131 -11.83 -6.79 41.46
N THR A 132 -12.14 -8.04 41.75
CA THR A 132 -12.16 -9.25 40.92
C THR A 132 -13.39 -9.29 39.99
N GLY A 133 -13.16 -9.53 38.70
CA GLY A 133 -14.18 -9.90 37.70
C GLY A 133 -13.49 -10.61 36.53
N PRO A 134 -14.16 -11.54 35.81
CA PRO A 134 -13.48 -12.51 34.95
C PRO A 134 -12.75 -11.81 33.80
N ALA A 135 -11.51 -12.23 33.59
CA ALA A 135 -10.61 -11.72 32.56
C ALA A 135 -11.26 -11.82 31.18
N THR A 136 -11.72 -10.69 30.65
CA THR A 136 -12.05 -10.61 29.23
C THR A 136 -10.73 -10.53 28.48
N ARG A 137 -10.24 -11.69 28.04
CA ARG A 137 -9.13 -11.83 27.10
C ARG A 137 -9.53 -11.07 25.83
N ALA A 138 -9.08 -9.83 25.69
CA ALA A 138 -9.18 -9.09 24.45
C ALA A 138 -8.47 -9.92 23.37
N ARG A 139 -9.25 -10.61 22.55
CA ARG A 139 -8.76 -11.19 21.30
C ARG A 139 -8.23 -10.02 20.50
N ARG A 140 -6.91 -10.01 20.28
CA ARG A 140 -6.28 -9.23 19.21
C ARG A 140 -6.84 -9.82 17.92
N LEU A 141 -7.90 -9.20 17.41
CA LEU A 141 -8.43 -9.49 16.09
C LEU A 141 -7.32 -9.12 15.10
N PHE A 142 -6.92 -10.11 14.31
CA PHE A 142 -6.25 -9.89 13.04
C PHE A 142 -7.17 -9.13 12.10
#